data_AF-A0AA38MNQ9-F1
#
_entry.id   AF-A0AA38MNQ9-F1
#
_cell.length_a   1.000
_cell.length_b   1.000
_cell.length_c   1.000
_cell.angle_alpha   90.00
_cell.angle_beta   90.00
_cell.angle_gamma   90.00
#
_symmetry.space_group_name_H-M   'P 1'
#
loop_
_entity.id
_entity.type
_entity.pdbx_description
1 polymer ?
#
loop_
_entity_poly.entity_id
_entity_poly.type
_entity_poly.pdbx_seq_one_letter_code
_entity_poly.pdbx_strand_id
1 'polypeptide(L)'
;MAEAEGGSEQDDVSFLRTEDMVCLSCTATGERVCLAAEGFGNRHCFLENIADKNIPPDLSQCVFVIEQALSVRALQELVTAAGNETIVQDLVAAEMREASLAEALGRTRCLTVVKT
;
A
#
# COMPACT_ATOMS: atom_id res chain seq x y z
N MET A 1 24.42 28.69 -38.76
CA MET A 1 23.78 27.38 -38.54
C MET A 1 24.57 26.64 -37.48
N ALA A 2 23.99 26.50 -36.30
CA ALA A 2 24.26 25.44 -35.35
C ALA A 2 22.95 25.30 -34.57
N GLU A 3 22.16 24.29 -34.96
CA GLU A 3 20.90 23.90 -34.35
C GLU A 3 21.15 22.92 -33.19
N ALA A 4 20.11 22.79 -32.35
CA ALA A 4 19.85 21.75 -31.36
C ALA A 4 20.71 21.80 -30.08
N GLU A 5 20.18 21.55 -28.88
CA GLU A 5 18.98 20.80 -28.53
C GLU A 5 18.46 21.29 -27.17
N GLY A 6 17.16 21.57 -27.09
CA GLY A 6 16.48 21.79 -25.82
C GLY A 6 16.33 20.46 -25.10
N GLY A 7 17.21 20.18 -24.14
CA GLY A 7 17.00 19.11 -23.17
C GLY A 7 16.09 19.61 -22.07
N SER A 8 14.78 19.49 -22.24
CA SER A 8 13.87 19.49 -21.10
C SER A 8 14.13 18.22 -20.31
N GLU A 9 14.91 18.32 -19.23
CA GLU A 9 14.96 17.34 -18.15
C GLU A 9 13.56 17.28 -17.51
N GLN A 10 12.66 16.54 -18.15
CA GLN A 10 11.40 16.17 -17.56
C GLN A 10 11.70 14.92 -16.75
N ASP A 11 12.05 15.12 -15.48
CA ASP A 11 12.24 14.04 -14.50
C ASP A 11 11.17 12.96 -14.69
N ASP A 12 11.61 11.71 -14.81
CA ASP A 12 10.77 10.51 -14.90
C ASP A 12 9.99 10.31 -13.58
N VAL A 13 8.96 11.12 -13.37
CA VAL A 13 8.09 11.02 -12.19
C VAL A 13 7.27 9.75 -12.31
N SER A 14 7.58 8.76 -11.48
CA SER A 14 6.75 7.56 -11.31
C SER A 14 5.66 7.83 -10.27
N PHE A 15 4.42 7.57 -10.67
CA PHE A 15 3.25 7.68 -9.79
C PHE A 15 2.81 6.29 -9.36
N LEU A 16 2.45 6.17 -8.07
CA LEU A 16 1.83 4.97 -7.54
C LEU A 16 0.42 4.81 -8.11
N ARG A 17 0.07 3.58 -8.44
CA ARG A 17 -1.24 3.14 -8.91
C ARG A 17 -1.81 2.11 -7.94
N THR A 18 -3.11 1.85 -8.07
CA THR A 18 -3.70 0.66 -7.46
C THR A 18 -2.97 -0.60 -7.95
N GLU A 19 -2.93 -1.62 -7.11
CA GLU A 19 -2.20 -2.89 -7.30
C GLU A 19 -0.68 -2.81 -7.16
N ASP A 20 -0.10 -1.62 -6.99
CA ASP A 20 1.33 -1.48 -6.71
C ASP A 20 1.68 -2.06 -5.34
N MET A 21 2.85 -2.70 -5.29
CA MET A 21 3.44 -3.23 -4.06
C MET A 21 4.37 -2.20 -3.44
N VAL A 22 4.11 -1.83 -2.19
CA VAL A 22 4.83 -0.78 -1.47
C VAL A 22 5.27 -1.25 -0.09
N CYS A 23 6.37 -0.67 0.40
CA CYS A 23 6.82 -0.82 1.78
C CYS A 23 6.69 0.53 2.50
N LEU A 24 6.08 0.55 3.68
CA LEU A 24 5.91 1.77 4.46
C LEU A 24 7.06 1.92 5.45
N SER A 25 8.05 2.74 5.10
CA SER A 25 9.20 2.99 5.97
C SER A 25 9.11 4.32 6.71
N CYS A 26 9.55 4.35 7.97
CA CYS A 26 9.78 5.58 8.71
C CYS A 26 11.15 5.57 9.40
N THR A 27 11.62 6.75 9.79
CA THR A 27 12.84 6.88 10.60
C THR A 27 12.42 7.26 12.01
N ALA A 28 12.61 6.36 12.96
CA ALA A 28 12.35 6.59 14.38
C ALA A 28 13.67 6.49 15.14
N THR A 29 13.95 7.46 16.01
CA THR A 29 15.13 7.45 16.91
C THR A 29 16.48 7.19 16.22
N GLY A 30 16.61 7.54 14.94
CA GLY A 30 17.85 7.36 14.16
C GLY A 30 17.96 6.05 13.40
N GLU A 31 16.98 5.15 13.51
CA GLU A 31 16.92 3.89 12.78
C GLU A 31 15.80 3.91 11.75
N ARG A 32 16.07 3.32 10.57
CA ARG A 32 15.05 3.13 9.54
C ARG A 32 14.31 1.83 9.86
N VAL A 33 12.99 1.92 9.92
CA VAL A 33 12.11 0.80 10.17
C VAL A 33 11.04 0.72 9.09
N CYS A 34 10.50 -0.48 8.87
CA CYS A 34 9.38 -0.72 7.96
C CYS A 34 8.19 -1.29 8.72
N LEU A 35 6.97 -0.87 8.36
CA LEU A 35 5.75 -1.50 8.87
C LEU A 35 5.69 -2.93 8.36
N ALA A 36 5.38 -3.87 9.26
CA ALA A 36 5.22 -5.28 8.94
C ALA A 36 3.98 -5.85 9.63
N ALA A 37 3.41 -6.91 9.04
CA ALA A 37 2.32 -7.67 9.64
C ALA A 37 2.42 -9.15 9.25
N GLU A 38 2.14 -10.04 10.21
CA GLU A 38 2.24 -11.50 10.05
C GLU A 38 0.93 -12.10 9.49
N GLY A 39 -0.21 -11.43 9.69
CA GLY A 39 -1.51 -11.86 9.21
C GLY A 39 -2.17 -12.87 10.14
N PHE A 40 -2.13 -14.17 9.79
CA PHE A 40 -2.86 -15.20 10.52
C PHE A 40 -2.24 -15.47 11.89
N GLY A 41 -3.06 -15.44 12.95
CA GLY A 41 -2.60 -15.65 14.33
C GLY A 41 -2.14 -14.37 15.04
N ASN A 42 -1.76 -13.31 14.31
CA ASN A 42 -1.41 -12.02 14.89
C ASN A 42 -1.85 -10.84 14.01
N ARG A 43 -2.84 -10.08 14.49
CA ARG A 43 -3.41 -8.92 13.79
C ARG A 43 -2.73 -7.59 14.14
N HIS A 44 -1.71 -7.61 14.98
CA HIS A 44 -0.96 -6.40 15.32
C HIS A 44 0.16 -6.18 14.29
N CYS A 45 0.22 -4.98 13.74
CA CYS A 45 1.39 -4.55 12.99
C CYS A 45 2.57 -4.32 13.93
N PHE A 46 3.78 -4.56 13.44
CA PHE A 46 5.03 -4.29 14.14
C PHE A 46 6.00 -3.55 13.22
N LEU A 47 7.16 -3.15 13.75
CA LEU A 47 8.18 -2.41 13.02
C LEU A 47 9.42 -3.30 12.86
N GLU A 48 9.76 -3.59 11.61
CA GLU A 48 10.96 -4.35 11.23
C GLU A 48 12.13 -3.39 11.04
N ASN A 49 13.30 -3.68 11.62
CA ASN A 49 14.48 -2.85 11.45
C ASN A 49 15.11 -3.12 10.07
N ILE A 50 15.20 -2.08 9.23
CA ILE A 50 15.76 -2.19 7.87
C ILE A 50 17.14 -1.50 7.75
N ALA A 51 17.73 -1.09 8.87
CA ALA A 51 18.99 -0.37 8.94
C ALA A 51 20.19 -1.26 9.34
N ASP A 52 19.95 -2.51 9.76
CA ASP A 52 21.04 -3.43 10.10
C ASP A 52 21.87 -3.76 8.85
N LYS A 53 23.19 -3.55 8.95
CA LYS A 53 24.15 -3.77 7.86
C LYS A 53 24.66 -5.20 7.82
N ASN A 54 24.48 -5.97 8.88
CA ASN A 54 25.01 -7.31 9.04
C ASN A 54 24.00 -8.39 8.63
N ILE A 55 22.71 -8.05 8.68
CA ILE A 55 21.60 -8.97 8.41
C ILE A 55 20.72 -8.33 7.34
N PRO A 56 20.49 -9.00 6.19
CA PRO A 56 19.57 -8.47 5.19
C PRO A 56 18.15 -8.44 5.78
N PRO A 57 17.42 -7.31 5.68
CA PRO A 57 16.08 -7.22 6.25
C PRO A 57 15.09 -8.15 5.54
N ASP A 58 14.20 -8.78 6.30
CA ASP A 58 13.09 -9.55 5.74
C ASP A 58 11.95 -8.61 5.35
N LEU A 59 11.83 -8.35 4.05
CA LEU A 59 10.79 -7.48 3.51
C LEU A 59 9.51 -8.24 3.16
N SER A 60 9.48 -9.56 3.27
CA SER A 60 8.32 -10.37 2.86
C SER A 60 7.05 -9.99 3.62
N GLN A 61 7.18 -9.67 4.91
CA GLN A 61 6.09 -9.21 5.78
C GLN A 61 5.88 -7.69 5.74
N CYS A 62 6.77 -6.96 5.06
CA CYS A 62 6.75 -5.50 4.93
C CYS A 62 6.04 -5.01 3.66
N VAL A 63 5.56 -5.93 2.82
CA VAL A 63 4.94 -5.61 1.53
C VAL A 63 3.44 -5.44 1.67
N PHE A 64 2.97 -4.27 1.23
CA PHE A 64 1.56 -3.92 1.15
C PHE A 64 1.14 -3.71 -0.30
N VAL A 65 -0.12 -3.99 -0.60
CA VAL A 65 -0.70 -3.71 -1.92
C VAL A 65 -1.70 -2.57 -1.80
N ILE A 66 -1.61 -1.59 -2.69
CA ILE A 66 -2.58 -0.49 -2.78
C ILE A 66 -3.86 -1.04 -3.41
N GLU A 67 -4.82 -1.46 -2.59
CA GLU A 67 -6.04 -2.09 -3.11
C GLU A 67 -7.03 -1.06 -3.65
N GLN A 68 -7.28 0.02 -2.90
CA GLN A 68 -8.09 1.13 -3.39
C GLN A 68 -7.45 2.47 -3.03
N ALA A 69 -7.67 3.45 -3.91
CA ALA A 69 -7.23 4.82 -3.77
C ALA A 69 -8.43 5.75 -4.01
N LEU A 70 -9.07 6.19 -2.92
CA LEU A 70 -10.29 6.99 -2.96
C LEU A 70 -10.06 8.39 -2.38
N SER A 71 -10.78 9.38 -2.92
CA SER A 71 -10.89 10.69 -2.28
C SER A 71 -11.73 10.60 -1.00
N VAL A 72 -11.58 11.57 -0.10
CA VAL A 72 -12.33 11.61 1.17
C VAL A 72 -13.85 11.56 0.94
N ARG A 73 -14.34 12.22 -0.12
CA ARG A 73 -15.76 12.24 -0.45
C ARG A 73 -16.25 10.88 -0.94
N ALA A 74 -15.53 10.26 -1.88
CA ALA A 74 -15.88 8.93 -2.36
C ALA A 74 -15.85 7.89 -1.22
N LEU A 75 -14.87 8.01 -0.32
CA LEU A 75 -14.81 7.18 0.88
C LEU A 75 -16.02 7.40 1.80
N GLN A 76 -16.44 8.65 2.01
CA GLN A 76 -17.61 8.95 2.83
C GLN A 76 -18.89 8.39 2.20
N GLU A 77 -19.04 8.51 0.87
CA GLU A 77 -20.16 7.92 0.12
C GLU A 77 -20.16 6.38 0.24
N LEU A 78 -19.00 5.73 0.12
CA LEU A 78 -18.84 4.29 0.28
C LEU A 78 -19.21 3.82 1.70
N VAL A 79 -18.66 4.47 2.74
CA VAL A 79 -18.93 4.09 4.14
C VAL A 79 -20.40 4.34 4.51
N THR A 80 -21.00 5.42 4.00
CA THR A 80 -22.43 5.72 4.24
C THR A 80 -23.32 4.74 3.48
N ALA A 81 -22.95 4.36 2.26
CA ALA A 81 -23.63 3.34 1.47
C ALA A 81 -23.50 1.94 2.09
N ALA A 82 -22.41 1.64 2.79
CA ALA A 82 -22.25 0.36 3.50
C ALA A 82 -23.27 0.16 4.64
N GLY A 83 -23.84 1.25 5.17
CA GLY A 83 -25.01 1.17 6.07
C GLY A 83 -26.30 0.73 5.36
N ASN A 84 -26.35 0.80 4.02
CA ASN A 84 -27.45 0.39 3.14
C ASN A 84 -26.95 -0.71 2.16
N GLU A 85 -26.95 -1.94 2.67
CA GLU A 85 -26.50 -3.27 2.17
C GLU A 85 -26.29 -3.57 0.65
N THR A 86 -26.68 -2.75 -0.32
CA THR A 86 -26.79 -3.16 -1.73
C THR A 86 -25.55 -2.92 -2.59
N ILE A 87 -24.65 -2.00 -2.24
CA ILE A 87 -23.52 -1.61 -3.13
C ILE A 87 -22.21 -2.30 -2.73
N VAL A 88 -22.08 -2.66 -1.45
CA VAL A 88 -20.89 -3.32 -0.90
C VAL A 88 -20.87 -4.82 -1.15
N GLN A 89 -22.02 -5.48 -1.33
CA GLN A 89 -22.04 -6.94 -1.45
C GLN A 89 -21.27 -7.45 -2.67
N ASP A 90 -21.32 -6.75 -3.82
CA ASP A 90 -20.55 -7.12 -5.01
C ASP A 90 -19.04 -6.85 -4.88
N LEU A 91 -18.66 -5.74 -4.22
CA LEU A 91 -17.24 -5.40 -3.97
C LEU A 91 -16.63 -6.31 -2.89
N VAL A 92 -17.30 -6.47 -1.75
CA VAL A 92 -16.85 -7.30 -0.63
C VAL A 92 -16.81 -8.78 -1.00
N ALA A 93 -17.75 -9.29 -1.82
CA ALA A 93 -17.70 -10.69 -2.27
C ALA A 93 -16.51 -10.97 -3.21
N ALA A 94 -16.11 -10.00 -4.03
CA ALA A 94 -14.89 -10.09 -4.84
C ALA A 94 -13.63 -10.00 -3.96
N GLU A 95 -13.60 -9.05 -3.02
CA GLU A 95 -12.50 -8.83 -2.07
C GLU A 95 -12.26 -10.05 -1.15
N MET A 96 -13.32 -10.66 -0.60
CA MET A 96 -13.21 -11.80 0.31
C MET A 96 -12.57 -13.04 -0.34
N ARG A 97 -12.72 -13.19 -1.67
CA ARG A 97 -12.16 -14.33 -2.40
C ARG A 97 -10.66 -14.13 -2.70
N GLU A 98 -10.23 -12.90 -2.90
CA GLU A 98 -8.83 -12.59 -3.13
C GLU A 98 -8.02 -12.32 -1.84
N ALA A 99 -8.66 -11.83 -0.78
CA ALA A 99 -8.06 -11.66 0.54
C ALA A 99 -7.52 -12.99 1.08
N SER A 100 -8.25 -14.09 0.87
CA SER A 100 -7.79 -15.44 1.22
C SER A 100 -6.52 -15.87 0.45
N LEU A 101 -6.32 -15.39 -0.78
CA LEU A 101 -5.14 -15.70 -1.59
C LEU A 101 -3.96 -14.77 -1.23
N ALA A 102 -4.25 -13.52 -0.89
CA ALA A 102 -3.25 -12.55 -0.43
C ALA A 102 -2.73 -12.89 0.98
N GLU A 103 -3.59 -13.34 1.90
CA GLU A 103 -3.20 -13.90 3.21
C GLU A 103 -2.35 -15.15 3.05
N ALA A 104 -2.67 -16.03 2.09
CA ALA A 104 -1.86 -17.22 1.81
C ALA A 104 -0.47 -16.90 1.21
N LEU A 105 -0.29 -15.69 0.65
CA LEU A 105 0.97 -15.18 0.11
C LEU A 105 1.68 -14.19 1.06
N GLY A 106 1.17 -13.99 2.28
CA GLY A 106 1.74 -13.08 3.27
C GLY A 106 1.65 -11.59 2.91
N ARG A 107 0.76 -11.20 1.99
CA ARG A 107 0.63 -9.82 1.54
C ARG A 107 -0.46 -9.12 2.32
N THR A 108 -0.11 -8.05 3.02
CA THR A 108 -1.08 -7.27 3.79
C THR A 108 -1.75 -6.27 2.84
N ARG A 109 -3.06 -6.42 2.62
CA ARG A 109 -3.82 -5.46 1.81
C ARG A 109 -4.09 -4.20 2.63
N CYS A 110 -3.83 -3.03 2.06
CA CYS A 110 -4.13 -1.75 2.71
C CYS A 110 -5.00 -0.86 1.83
N LEU A 111 -6.00 -0.23 2.45
CA LEU A 111 -6.79 0.83 1.86
C LEU A 111 -6.02 2.16 2.00
N THR A 112 -5.62 2.77 0.89
CA THR A 112 -4.94 4.07 0.91
C THR A 112 -5.94 5.19 0.66
N VAL A 113 -6.19 6.02 1.69
CA VAL A 113 -7.01 7.22 1.53
C VAL A 113 -6.16 8.33 0.92
N VAL A 114 -6.40 8.64 -0.35
CA VAL A 114 -5.69 9.74 -1.03
C VAL A 114 -6.37 11.04 -0.63
N LYS A 115 -5.71 11.82 0.23
CA LYS A 115 -6.15 13.18 0.57
C LYS A 115 -5.78 14.09 -0.61
N THR A 116 -6.71 14.27 -1.56
CA THR A 116 -6.67 15.39 -2.51
C THR A 116 -7.03 16.69 -1.81
#